data_AF-A0A1Z5LH35-F1
#
_entry.id   AF-A0A1Z5LH35-F1
#
_cell.length_a   1.000
_cell.length_b   1.000
_cell.length_c   1.000
_cell.angle_alpha   90.00
_cell.angle_beta   90.00
_cell.angle_gamma   90.00
#
_symmetry.space_group_name_H-M   'P 1'
#
loop_
_entity.id
_entity.type
_entity.pdbx_description
1 polymer ?
#
loop_
_entity_poly.entity_id
_entity_poly.type
_entity_poly.pdbx_seq_one_letter_code
_entity_poly.pdbx_strand_id
1 'polypeptide(L)'
;MDTKTAVGNLHGFTGIMQALSLTQIARLKATWLTLRQKHTVSALAYETKLRPTLRSMQDCSNPQAPNTCLPYLLSLITILETYCDAASKMAATELQLPWERTASDYGLQLLLQHLENGTAIVRQHATFKRNSEIVFENVKLDDTLLEVFTTQFQLLFLWGAKGAAVVSGERHSKLEQVLTAMSYRCEAPSPSA
;
A
#
# COMPACT_ATOMS: atom_id res chain seq x y z
N MET A 1 11.57 -9.85 9.72
CA MET A 1 11.42 -10.70 8.52
C MET A 1 11.05 -9.82 7.34
N ASP A 2 11.47 -10.18 6.12
CA ASP A 2 11.10 -9.46 4.89
C ASP A 2 9.61 -9.64 4.58
N THR A 3 8.90 -8.54 4.34
CA THR A 3 7.44 -8.54 4.15
C THR A 3 7.00 -9.28 2.89
N LYS A 4 7.74 -9.18 1.78
CA LYS A 4 7.32 -9.72 0.48
C LYS A 4 7.79 -11.17 0.30
N THR A 5 9.09 -11.43 0.40
CA THR A 5 9.67 -12.72 0.02
C THR A 5 9.65 -13.74 1.14
N ALA A 6 9.90 -13.31 2.38
CA ALA A 6 9.93 -14.21 3.52
C ALA A 6 8.52 -14.52 4.05
N VAL A 7 7.67 -13.49 4.19
CA VAL A 7 6.31 -13.67 4.73
C VAL A 7 5.28 -13.87 3.63
N GLY A 8 5.50 -13.39 2.40
CA GLY A 8 4.44 -13.41 1.39
C GLY A 8 3.26 -12.51 1.77
N ASN A 9 3.53 -11.39 2.46
CA ASN A 9 2.54 -10.38 2.82
C ASN A 9 2.53 -9.28 1.75
N LEU A 10 1.73 -9.48 0.69
CA LEU A 10 1.63 -8.55 -0.42
C LEU A 10 0.88 -7.27 -0.04
N HIS A 11 -0.12 -7.35 0.84
CA HIS A 11 -0.85 -6.17 1.33
C HIS A 11 0.06 -5.22 2.13
N GLY A 12 0.83 -5.74 3.09
CA GLY A 12 1.80 -4.96 3.86
C GLY A 12 2.93 -4.41 2.97
N PHE A 13 3.39 -5.20 2.00
CA PHE A 13 4.34 -4.73 0.99
C PHE A 13 3.79 -3.53 0.20
N THR A 14 2.53 -3.59 -0.23
CA THR A 14 1.87 -2.47 -0.92
C THR A 14 1.87 -1.20 -0.08
N GLY A 15 1.54 -1.29 1.22
CA GLY A 15 1.54 -0.12 2.11
C GLY A 15 2.91 0.56 2.19
N ILE A 16 3.99 -0.22 2.33
CA ILE A 16 5.37 0.30 2.33
C ILE A 16 5.70 0.98 1.00
N MET A 17 5.37 0.33 -0.12
CA MET A 17 5.68 0.85 -1.45
C MET A 17 4.91 2.12 -1.78
N GLN A 18 3.66 2.23 -1.34
CA GLN A 18 2.87 3.46 -1.49
C GLN A 18 3.44 4.59 -0.65
N ALA A 19 3.86 4.32 0.60
CA ALA A 19 4.54 5.30 1.43
C ALA A 19 5.81 5.84 0.76
N LEU A 20 6.66 4.96 0.21
CA LEU A 20 7.87 5.37 -0.54
C LEU A 20 7.57 6.16 -1.82
N SER A 21 6.34 6.03 -2.34
CA SER A 21 5.87 6.72 -3.55
C SER A 21 5.11 8.02 -3.25
N LEU A 22 4.90 8.37 -1.98
CA LEU A 22 4.30 9.66 -1.60
C LEU A 22 5.13 10.81 -2.17
N THR A 23 4.46 11.84 -2.69
CA THR A 23 5.15 12.99 -3.31
C THR A 23 6.09 13.68 -2.33
N GLN A 24 5.72 13.74 -1.05
CA GLN A 24 6.51 14.28 0.06
C GLN A 24 7.81 13.50 0.32
N ILE A 25 7.83 12.19 0.05
CA ILE A 25 9.02 11.35 0.20
C ILE A 25 9.82 11.30 -1.10
N ALA A 26 9.16 11.12 -2.24
CA ALA A 26 9.80 11.03 -3.56
C ALA A 26 10.60 12.29 -3.94
N ARG A 27 10.20 13.47 -3.44
CA ARG A 27 10.89 14.74 -3.71
C ARG A 27 12.22 14.95 -2.98
N LEU A 28 12.54 14.12 -1.98
CA LEU A 28 13.73 14.26 -1.13
C LEU A 28 15.01 13.86 -1.89
N LYS A 29 15.42 14.68 -2.86
CA LYS A 29 16.51 14.39 -3.81
C LYS A 29 17.82 14.07 -3.09
N ALA A 30 18.20 14.82 -2.06
CA ALA A 30 19.46 14.61 -1.34
C ALA A 30 19.44 13.29 -0.56
N THR A 31 18.31 12.96 0.06
CA THR A 31 18.07 11.69 0.75
C THR A 31 18.17 10.52 -0.22
N TRP A 32 17.47 10.58 -1.35
CA TRP A 32 17.53 9.53 -2.39
C TRP A 32 18.91 9.40 -3.03
N LEU A 33 19.65 10.51 -3.20
CA LEU A 33 21.03 10.47 -3.67
C LEU A 33 21.94 9.76 -2.66
N THR A 34 21.81 10.09 -1.37
CA THR A 34 22.56 9.45 -0.30
C THR A 34 22.26 7.95 -0.22
N LEU A 35 20.99 7.55 -0.40
CA LEU A 35 20.60 6.14 -0.48
C LEU A 35 21.30 5.43 -1.65
N ARG A 36 21.34 6.05 -2.83
CA ARG A 36 22.02 5.47 -4.01
C ARG A 36 23.53 5.33 -3.80
N GLN A 37 24.15 6.28 -3.10
CA GLN A 37 25.59 6.26 -2.83
C GLN A 37 25.98 5.28 -1.73
N LYS A 38 25.22 5.21 -0.63
CA LYS A 38 25.57 4.40 0.56
C LYS A 38 24.94 3.01 0.56
N HIS A 39 23.80 2.85 -0.09
CA HIS A 39 23.00 1.61 -0.12
C HIS A 39 22.57 1.26 -1.55
N THR A 40 23.53 1.26 -2.47
CA THR A 40 23.30 1.10 -3.92
C THR A 40 22.47 -0.14 -4.26
N VAL A 41 22.73 -1.28 -3.60
CA VAL A 41 21.98 -2.53 -3.82
C VAL A 41 20.51 -2.36 -3.47
N SER A 42 20.19 -1.73 -2.33
CA SER A 42 18.82 -1.48 -1.90
C SER A 42 18.12 -0.48 -2.82
N ALA A 43 18.81 0.59 -3.21
CA ALA A 43 18.27 1.58 -4.15
C ALA A 43 17.96 0.93 -5.52
N LEU A 44 18.87 0.11 -6.04
CA LEU A 44 18.66 -0.62 -7.29
C LEU A 44 17.49 -1.61 -7.16
N ALA A 45 17.39 -2.35 -6.05
CA ALA A 45 16.30 -3.29 -5.81
C ALA A 45 14.94 -2.58 -5.76
N TYR A 46 14.86 -1.41 -5.13
CA TYR A 46 13.65 -0.59 -5.11
C TYR A 46 13.20 -0.20 -6.52
N GLU A 47 14.13 0.33 -7.33
CA GLU A 47 13.85 0.81 -8.69
C GLU A 47 13.51 -0.32 -9.67
N THR A 48 14.26 -1.42 -9.64
CA THR A 48 14.21 -2.48 -10.67
C THR A 48 13.33 -3.66 -10.30
N LYS A 49 13.05 -3.89 -9.02
CA LYS A 49 12.27 -5.05 -8.56
C LYS A 49 11.02 -4.63 -7.82
N LEU A 50 11.15 -3.84 -6.76
CA LEU A 50 10.02 -3.57 -5.86
C LEU A 50 8.96 -2.69 -6.53
N ARG A 51 9.35 -1.57 -7.15
CA ARG A 51 8.39 -0.69 -7.83
C ARG A 51 7.69 -1.38 -9.01
N PRO A 52 8.40 -2.11 -9.90
CA PRO A 52 7.73 -2.91 -10.94
C PRO A 52 6.80 -3.98 -10.37
N THR A 53 7.14 -4.62 -9.24
CA THR A 53 6.25 -5.58 -8.56
C THR A 53 4.93 -4.94 -8.13
N LEU A 54 4.98 -3.73 -7.54
CA LEU A 54 3.75 -3.05 -7.15
C LEU A 54 2.85 -2.79 -8.37
N ARG A 55 3.44 -2.29 -9.47
CA ARG A 55 2.71 -2.05 -10.71
C ARG A 55 2.12 -3.35 -11.28
N SER A 56 2.90 -4.43 -11.35
CA SER A 56 2.39 -5.69 -11.91
C SER A 56 1.26 -6.31 -11.10
N MET A 57 1.20 -6.09 -9.77
CA MET A 57 0.04 -6.47 -8.96
C MET A 57 -1.18 -5.58 -9.24
N GLN A 58 -0.99 -4.27 -9.43
CA GLN A 58 -2.08 -3.35 -9.80
C GLN A 58 -2.63 -3.67 -11.20
N ASP A 59 -1.77 -4.10 -12.11
CA ASP A 59 -2.09 -4.44 -13.49
C ASP A 59 -2.54 -5.91 -13.67
N CYS A 60 -2.77 -6.67 -12.59
CA CYS A 60 -3.13 -8.10 -12.62
C CYS A 60 -2.19 -9.00 -13.47
N SER A 61 -0.95 -8.57 -13.72
CA SER A 61 0.01 -9.27 -14.58
C SER A 61 1.00 -10.15 -13.81
N ASN A 62 0.95 -10.12 -12.49
CA ASN A 62 1.83 -10.91 -11.63
C ASN A 62 1.11 -12.16 -11.12
N PRO A 63 1.54 -13.38 -11.49
CA PRO A 63 1.01 -14.58 -10.87
C PRO A 63 1.35 -14.58 -9.37
N GLN A 64 0.36 -14.90 -8.55
CA GLN A 64 0.53 -14.92 -7.11
C GLN A 64 1.50 -16.05 -6.70
N ALA A 65 2.50 -15.72 -5.89
CA ALA A 65 3.49 -16.71 -5.45
C ALA A 65 2.85 -17.77 -4.54
N PRO A 66 3.25 -19.05 -4.63
CA PRO A 66 2.61 -20.13 -3.88
C PRO A 66 2.77 -20.01 -2.36
N ASN A 67 3.80 -19.29 -1.89
CA ASN A 67 4.07 -19.02 -0.48
C ASN A 67 3.37 -17.75 0.05
N THR A 68 2.40 -17.19 -0.68
CA THR A 68 1.68 -16.00 -0.23
C THR A 68 0.88 -16.28 1.03
N CYS A 69 1.07 -15.49 2.08
CA CYS A 69 0.28 -15.55 3.32
C CYS A 69 -0.84 -14.50 3.34
N LEU A 70 -0.60 -13.33 2.74
CA LEU A 70 -1.62 -12.28 2.62
C LEU A 70 -1.58 -11.70 1.20
N PRO A 71 -2.63 -11.92 0.37
CA PRO A 71 -2.64 -11.48 -1.02
C PRO A 71 -2.69 -9.95 -1.16
N TYR A 72 -2.53 -9.47 -2.38
CA TYR A 72 -2.82 -8.09 -2.72
C TYR A 72 -4.35 -7.87 -2.70
N LEU A 73 -4.81 -6.99 -1.81
CA LEU A 73 -6.24 -6.77 -1.57
C LEU A 73 -6.72 -5.35 -1.91
N LEU A 74 -5.80 -4.40 -2.07
CA LEU A 74 -6.14 -2.97 -2.08
C LEU A 74 -7.13 -2.61 -3.20
N SER A 75 -6.80 -2.95 -4.46
CA SER A 75 -7.69 -2.68 -5.61
C SER A 75 -9.09 -3.26 -5.42
N LEU A 76 -9.16 -4.52 -4.99
CA LEU A 76 -10.44 -5.20 -4.79
C LEU A 76 -11.28 -4.51 -3.72
N ILE A 77 -10.67 -4.18 -2.57
CA ILE A 77 -11.36 -3.47 -1.49
C ILE A 77 -11.86 -2.12 -1.98
N THR A 78 -11.02 -1.33 -2.67
CA THR A 78 -11.43 -0.02 -3.21
C THR A 78 -12.58 -0.13 -4.21
N ILE A 79 -12.55 -1.12 -5.11
CA ILE A 79 -13.65 -1.39 -6.05
C ILE A 79 -14.95 -1.67 -5.29
N LEU A 80 -14.91 -2.56 -4.28
CA LEU A 80 -16.08 -2.98 -3.53
C LEU A 80 -16.65 -1.86 -2.65
N GLU A 81 -15.80 -1.14 -1.91
CA GLU A 81 -16.20 0.01 -1.10
C GLU A 81 -16.88 1.07 -1.95
N THR A 82 -16.28 1.40 -3.09
CA THR A 82 -16.82 2.42 -3.98
C THR A 82 -18.13 1.98 -4.63
N TYR A 83 -18.26 0.69 -4.99
CA TYR A 83 -19.52 0.14 -5.49
C TYR A 83 -20.64 0.18 -4.43
N CYS A 84 -20.33 -0.20 -3.17
CA CYS A 84 -21.28 -0.12 -2.07
C CYS A 84 -21.75 1.32 -1.83
N ASP A 85 -20.82 2.27 -1.85
CA ASP A 85 -21.12 3.70 -1.73
C ASP A 85 -21.98 4.20 -2.90
N ALA A 86 -21.65 3.83 -4.14
CA ALA A 86 -22.40 4.19 -5.33
C ALA A 86 -23.83 3.65 -5.29
N ALA A 87 -23.99 2.37 -4.93
CA ALA A 87 -25.28 1.71 -4.81
C ALA A 87 -26.16 2.39 -3.75
N SER A 88 -25.57 2.88 -2.66
CA SER A 88 -26.29 3.62 -1.62
C SER A 88 -26.70 5.05 -2.03
N LYS A 89 -25.91 5.70 -2.90
CA LYS A 89 -26.06 7.13 -3.25
C LYS A 89 -26.69 7.37 -4.63
N MET A 90 -26.94 6.33 -5.43
CA MET A 90 -27.43 6.42 -6.83
C MET A 90 -26.68 7.45 -7.69
N ALA A 91 -25.36 7.59 -7.49
CA ALA A 91 -24.55 8.59 -8.16
C ALA A 91 -23.56 7.94 -9.14
N ALA A 92 -23.24 8.65 -10.22
CA ALA A 92 -22.09 8.31 -11.06
C ALA A 92 -20.82 8.39 -10.19
N THR A 93 -20.06 7.31 -10.15
CA THR A 93 -18.91 7.19 -9.26
C THR A 93 -17.65 6.99 -10.07
N GLU A 94 -16.71 7.93 -9.95
CA GLU A 94 -15.33 7.72 -10.37
C GLU A 94 -14.67 6.81 -9.33
N LEU A 95 -14.17 5.64 -9.71
CA LEU A 95 -13.54 4.73 -8.74
C LEU A 95 -12.17 5.28 -8.26
N GLN A 96 -11.68 6.35 -8.91
CA GLN A 96 -10.37 6.98 -8.71
C GLN A 96 -9.24 5.95 -8.74
N LEU A 97 -9.43 4.86 -9.48
CA LEU A 97 -8.45 3.79 -9.56
C LEU A 97 -7.30 4.25 -10.47
N PRO A 98 -6.04 3.91 -10.15
CA PRO A 98 -4.88 4.38 -10.91
C PRO A 98 -4.96 4.12 -12.42
N TRP A 99 -5.65 3.06 -12.84
CA TRP A 99 -5.71 2.62 -14.23
C TRP A 99 -6.91 3.14 -15.03
N GLU A 100 -7.93 3.74 -14.39
CA GLU A 100 -9.11 4.30 -15.09
C GLU A 100 -8.72 5.40 -16.09
N ARG A 101 -7.66 6.15 -15.78
CA ARG A 101 -7.19 7.29 -16.57
C ARG A 101 -6.06 6.95 -17.54
N THR A 102 -5.47 5.75 -17.43
CA THR A 102 -4.27 5.38 -18.18
C THR A 102 -4.50 4.27 -19.19
N ALA A 103 -5.53 3.43 -19.02
CA ALA A 103 -5.85 2.34 -19.92
C ALA A 103 -6.79 2.78 -21.06
N SER A 104 -6.59 2.23 -22.25
CA SER A 104 -7.37 2.58 -23.46
C SER A 104 -8.84 2.17 -23.39
N ASP A 105 -9.16 1.19 -22.56
CA ASP A 105 -10.50 0.67 -22.31
C ASP A 105 -11.12 1.28 -21.04
N TYR A 106 -10.60 2.42 -20.58
CA TYR A 106 -10.95 3.04 -19.28
C TYR A 106 -10.73 2.12 -18.09
N GLY A 107 -9.92 1.06 -18.24
CA GLY A 107 -9.59 0.17 -17.13
C GLY A 107 -10.61 -0.94 -16.87
N LEU A 108 -11.58 -1.15 -17.76
CA LEU A 108 -12.65 -2.14 -17.58
C LEU A 108 -12.12 -3.58 -17.50
N GLN A 109 -11.13 -3.93 -18.34
CA GLN A 109 -10.49 -5.24 -18.30
C GLN A 109 -9.80 -5.49 -16.95
N LEU A 110 -9.05 -4.49 -16.46
CA LEU A 110 -8.37 -4.58 -15.17
C LEU A 110 -9.38 -4.68 -14.01
N LEU A 111 -10.50 -3.96 -14.09
CA LEU A 111 -11.58 -4.06 -13.12
C LEU A 111 -12.15 -5.48 -13.06
N LEU A 112 -12.45 -6.08 -14.21
CA LEU A 112 -12.93 -7.46 -14.28
C LEU A 112 -11.90 -8.43 -13.69
N GLN A 113 -10.63 -8.30 -14.05
CA GLN A 113 -9.56 -9.14 -13.54
C GLN A 113 -9.40 -9.06 -12.01
N HIS A 114 -9.52 -7.85 -11.43
CA HIS A 114 -9.49 -7.70 -9.96
C HIS A 114 -10.68 -8.40 -9.29
N LEU A 115 -11.88 -8.36 -9.88
CA LEU A 115 -13.06 -9.07 -9.37
C LEU A 115 -12.92 -10.59 -9.48
N GLU A 116 -12.41 -11.09 -10.61
CA GLU A 116 -12.10 -12.52 -10.81
C GLU A 116 -11.05 -13.01 -9.81
N ASN A 117 -9.97 -12.23 -9.62
CA ASN A 117 -8.94 -12.49 -8.62
C ASN A 117 -9.52 -12.50 -7.20
N GLY A 118 -10.49 -11.63 -6.90
CA GLY A 118 -11.20 -11.66 -5.62
C GLY A 118 -11.90 -13.00 -5.35
N THR A 119 -12.54 -13.57 -6.37
CA THR A 119 -13.14 -14.91 -6.26
C THR A 119 -12.07 -15.99 -6.03
N ALA A 120 -10.95 -15.91 -6.73
CA ALA A 120 -9.83 -16.83 -6.54
C ALA A 120 -9.23 -16.74 -5.12
N ILE A 121 -9.08 -15.53 -4.58
CA ILE A 121 -8.60 -15.27 -3.22
C ILE A 121 -9.50 -15.96 -2.19
N VAL A 122 -10.83 -15.80 -2.31
CA VAL A 122 -11.79 -16.46 -1.40
C VAL A 122 -11.67 -17.97 -1.47
N ARG A 123 -11.54 -18.55 -2.68
CA ARG A 123 -11.35 -20.00 -2.86
C ARG A 123 -10.03 -20.50 -2.26
N GLN A 124 -9.00 -19.67 -2.20
CA GLN A 124 -7.65 -20.02 -1.73
C GLN A 124 -7.38 -19.64 -0.26
N HIS A 125 -8.37 -19.12 0.48
CA HIS A 125 -8.16 -18.64 1.85
C HIS A 125 -7.50 -19.67 2.79
N ALA A 126 -7.85 -20.96 2.66
CA ALA A 126 -7.28 -22.04 3.45
C ALA A 126 -5.77 -22.21 3.19
N THR A 127 -5.33 -22.01 1.95
CA THR A 127 -3.91 -22.02 1.58
C THR A 127 -3.17 -20.85 2.22
N PHE A 128 -3.74 -19.64 2.19
CA PHE A 128 -3.13 -18.46 2.82
C PHE A 128 -2.99 -18.63 4.34
N LYS A 129 -4.02 -19.19 4.99
CA LYS A 129 -3.98 -19.54 6.42
C LYS A 129 -2.91 -20.58 6.72
N ARG A 130 -2.83 -21.67 5.94
CA ARG A 130 -1.80 -22.69 6.10
C ARG A 130 -0.40 -22.10 5.94
N ASN A 131 -0.20 -21.26 4.92
CA ASN A 131 1.08 -20.62 4.67
C ASN A 131 1.48 -19.72 5.84
N SER A 132 0.56 -18.95 6.41
CA SER A 132 0.85 -18.10 7.56
C SER A 132 1.19 -18.93 8.80
N GLU A 133 0.45 -19.99 9.08
CA GLU A 133 0.75 -20.91 10.18
C GLU A 133 2.17 -21.49 10.06
N ILE A 134 2.58 -21.92 8.87
CA ILE A 134 3.95 -22.43 8.62
C ILE A 134 5.00 -21.33 8.82
N VAL A 135 4.77 -20.13 8.28
CA VAL A 135 5.72 -19.01 8.41
C VAL A 135 5.88 -18.58 9.87
N PHE A 136 4.83 -18.68 10.68
CA PHE A 136 4.81 -18.22 12.07
C PHE A 136 5.02 -19.31 13.13
N GLU A 137 5.11 -20.60 12.75
CA GLU A 137 5.16 -21.75 13.68
C GLU A 137 6.19 -21.62 14.81
N ASN A 138 7.34 -20.99 14.52
CA ASN A 138 8.45 -20.82 15.48
C ASN A 138 8.87 -19.36 15.67
N VAL A 139 7.98 -18.42 15.33
CA VAL A 139 8.28 -17.00 15.40
C VAL A 139 7.86 -16.47 16.76
N LYS A 140 8.84 -16.01 17.55
CA LYS A 140 8.58 -15.24 18.77
C LYS A 140 8.32 -13.78 18.38
N LEU A 141 7.11 -13.32 18.65
CA LEU A 141 6.70 -11.95 18.44
C LEU A 141 6.83 -11.18 19.76
N ASP A 142 7.32 -9.96 19.69
CA ASP A 142 7.42 -9.06 20.83
C ASP A 142 6.10 -8.30 20.99
N ASP A 143 5.47 -8.38 22.16
CA ASP A 143 4.13 -7.81 22.38
C ASP A 143 4.11 -6.28 22.23
N THR A 144 5.19 -5.61 22.63
CA THR A 144 5.32 -4.15 22.49
C THR A 144 5.40 -3.78 21.00
N LEU A 145 6.16 -4.53 20.22
CA LEU A 145 6.27 -4.34 18.78
C LEU A 145 4.94 -4.65 18.07
N LEU A 146 4.22 -5.68 18.51
CA LEU A 146 2.89 -6.01 17.99
C LEU A 146 1.90 -4.88 18.24
N GLU A 147 1.94 -4.27 19.43
CA GLU A 147 1.09 -3.12 19.76
C GLU A 147 1.30 -1.97 18.79
N VAL A 148 2.57 -1.63 18.49
CA VAL A 148 2.94 -0.58 17.52
C VAL A 148 2.40 -0.83 16.12
N PHE A 149 2.27 -2.10 15.72
CA PHE A 149 1.71 -2.47 14.41
C PHE A 149 0.18 -2.55 14.38
N THR A 150 -0.52 -2.30 15.49
CA THR A 150 -1.98 -2.21 15.47
C THR A 150 -2.45 -0.89 14.88
N THR A 151 -3.51 -0.94 14.06
CA THR A 151 -4.13 0.27 13.50
C THR A 151 -4.65 1.20 14.59
N GLN A 152 -5.15 0.65 15.70
CA GLN A 152 -5.61 1.43 16.85
C GLN A 152 -4.48 2.24 17.48
N PHE A 153 -3.33 1.62 17.77
CA PHE A 153 -2.17 2.32 18.29
C PHE A 153 -1.71 3.40 17.32
N GLN A 154 -1.58 3.08 16.03
CA GLN A 154 -1.15 4.04 15.01
C GLN A 154 -2.11 5.24 14.88
N LEU A 155 -3.42 5.01 14.97
CA LEU A 155 -4.43 6.07 14.99
C LEU A 155 -4.25 6.99 16.20
N LEU A 156 -4.11 6.41 17.39
CA LEU A 156 -3.91 7.19 18.62
C LEU A 156 -2.56 7.90 18.64
N PHE A 157 -1.52 7.30 18.09
CA PHE A 157 -0.19 7.88 18.00
C PHE A 157 -0.17 9.10 17.07
N LEU A 158 -0.80 9.00 15.90
CA LEU A 158 -0.80 10.08 14.91
C LEU A 158 -1.72 11.24 15.29
N TRP A 159 -2.88 10.95 15.88
CA TRP A 159 -3.95 11.95 16.05
C TRP A 159 -4.39 12.17 17.51
N GLY A 160 -3.90 11.37 18.46
CA GLY A 160 -4.39 11.36 19.84
C GLY A 160 -5.83 10.85 19.96
N ALA A 161 -6.31 10.71 21.19
CA ALA A 161 -7.65 10.14 21.46
C ALA A 161 -8.79 10.92 20.78
N LYS A 162 -8.74 12.25 20.78
CA LYS A 162 -9.78 13.09 20.15
C LYS A 162 -9.68 13.09 18.63
N GLY A 163 -8.46 13.21 18.09
CA GLY A 163 -8.26 13.25 16.64
C GLY A 163 -8.51 11.91 15.96
N ALA A 164 -8.30 10.78 16.65
CA ALA A 164 -8.61 9.45 16.13
C ALA A 164 -10.11 9.25 15.82
N ALA A 165 -11.01 9.98 16.49
CA ALA A 165 -12.45 9.90 16.27
C ALA A 165 -12.96 10.79 15.10
N VAL A 166 -12.13 11.70 14.59
CA VAL A 166 -12.48 12.58 13.45
C VAL A 166 -12.59 11.75 12.17
N VAL A 167 -13.42 12.14 11.20
CA VAL A 167 -13.59 11.40 9.93
C VAL A 167 -12.27 11.21 9.18
N SER A 168 -12.11 10.06 8.50
CA SER A 168 -10.86 9.67 7.82
C SER A 168 -10.38 10.71 6.80
N GLY A 169 -11.27 11.30 6.01
CA GLY A 169 -10.93 12.31 5.00
C GLY A 169 -10.22 13.54 5.59
N GLU A 170 -10.71 14.06 6.71
CA GLU A 170 -10.07 15.19 7.42
C GLU A 170 -8.71 14.80 8.00
N ARG A 171 -8.62 13.60 8.61
CA ARG A 171 -7.36 13.08 9.16
C ARG A 171 -6.29 12.93 8.07
N HIS A 172 -6.67 12.40 6.91
CA HIS A 172 -5.78 12.23 5.76
C HIS A 172 -5.33 13.57 5.18
N SER A 173 -6.25 14.52 4.98
CA SER A 173 -5.91 15.88 4.51
C SER A 173 -4.96 16.58 5.48
N LYS A 174 -5.19 16.43 6.79
CA LYS A 174 -4.29 17.01 7.80
C LYS A 174 -2.91 16.38 7.77
N LEU A 175 -2.84 15.04 7.63
CA LEU A 175 -1.57 14.33 7.53
C LEU A 175 -0.80 14.75 6.28
N GLU A 176 -1.47 14.94 5.14
CA GLU A 176 -0.86 15.45 3.91
C GLU A 176 -0.21 16.83 4.11
N GLN A 177 -0.90 17.76 4.78
CA GLN A 177 -0.36 19.08 5.11
C GLN A 177 0.88 18.98 6.00
N VAL A 178 0.83 18.13 7.05
CA VAL A 178 1.94 17.92 7.98
C VAL A 178 3.15 17.33 7.26
N LEU A 179 2.96 16.26 6.48
CA LEU A 179 4.02 15.62 5.72
C LEU A 179 4.63 16.58 4.69
N THR A 180 3.82 17.43 4.07
CA THR A 180 4.30 18.43 3.10
C THR A 180 5.19 19.47 3.79
N ALA A 181 4.75 20.01 4.93
CA ALA A 181 5.56 20.94 5.73
C ALA A 181 6.86 20.29 6.22
N MET A 182 6.80 19.05 6.71
CA MET A 182 7.99 18.30 7.14
C MET A 182 8.96 18.04 5.99
N SER A 183 8.45 17.64 4.82
CA SER A 183 9.26 17.41 3.62
C SER A 183 10.01 18.67 3.20
N TYR A 184 9.37 19.84 3.21
CA TYR A 184 10.03 21.13 2.89
C TYR A 184 11.03 21.56 3.95
N ARG A 185 10.80 21.22 5.22
CA ARG A 185 11.77 21.45 6.29
C ARG A 185 12.99 20.54 6.18
N CYS A 186 12.80 19.29 5.74
CA CYS A 186 13.90 18.35 5.51
C CYS A 186 14.75 18.76 4.30
N GLU A 187 14.10 19.06 3.17
CA GLU A 187 14.76 19.51 1.95
C GLU A 187 13.95 20.64 1.30
N ALA A 188 14.50 21.85 1.35
CA ALA A 188 13.88 23.03 0.76
C ALA A 188 13.56 22.79 -0.73
N PRO A 189 12.43 23.30 -1.24
CA PRO A 189 12.14 23.24 -2.67
C PRO A 189 13.24 23.91 -3.46
N SER A 190 13.72 23.23 -4.50
CA SER A 190 14.62 23.84 -5.46
C SER A 190 13.95 25.09 -6.02
N PRO A 191 14.64 26.24 -6.10
CA PRO A 191 14.10 27.40 -6.79
C PRO A 191 13.73 26.97 -8.21
N SER A 192 12.50 27.29 -8.62
CA SER A 192 12.05 27.07 -9.99
C SER A 192 13.01 27.78 -10.93
N ALA A 193 13.68 27.01 -11.80
CA ALA A 193 14.44 27.53 -12.93
C ALA A 193 13.48 28.00 -14.03
#